data_AF-A0A396N2M4-F1
#
_entry.id   AF-A0A396N2M4-F1
#
_cell.length_a   1.000
_cell.length_b   1.000
_cell.length_c   1.000
_cell.angle_alpha   90.00
_cell.angle_beta   90.00
_cell.angle_gamma   90.00
#
_symmetry.space_group_name_H-M   'P 1'
#
loop_
_entity.id
_entity.type
_entity.pdbx_description
1 polymer ?
#
loop_
_entity_poly.entity_id
_entity_poly.type
_entity_poly.pdbx_seq_one_letter_code
_entity_poly.pdbx_strand_id
1 'polypeptide(L)'
;MTKREVIEDLIKNTSGPVTIKYLARLSRSQKATVNCIVNDMQDELLVECIGKLDQERLYRPTVLLTRPPSCKSCREGIWPVEIDEVRQKIKYGSLVVIRDRDGVLNVEKVDKTYPYHCHMQSGHSYTWGEMVQFDRLGRIQKQRGSKYCIR
;
A
#
# COMPACT_ATOMS: atom_id res chain seq x y z
N MET A 1 -17.81 16.15 -9.58
CA MET A 1 -16.89 15.01 -9.37
C MET A 1 -15.60 15.30 -10.13
N THR A 2 -14.46 15.33 -9.45
CA THR A 2 -13.15 15.55 -10.07
C THR A 2 -12.75 14.35 -10.93
N LYS A 3 -11.78 14.52 -11.84
CA LYS A 3 -11.26 13.37 -12.62
C LYS A 3 -10.70 12.27 -11.71
N ARG A 4 -10.07 12.65 -10.60
CA ARG A 4 -9.56 11.71 -9.61
C ARG A 4 -10.68 10.91 -8.95
N GLU A 5 -11.73 11.58 -8.46
CA GLU A 5 -12.89 10.92 -7.86
C GLU A 5 -13.56 9.92 -8.82
N VAL A 6 -13.66 10.25 -10.10
CA VAL A 6 -14.19 9.34 -11.12
C VAL A 6 -13.29 8.10 -11.28
N ILE A 7 -11.97 8.27 -11.32
CA ILE A 7 -11.03 7.14 -11.42
C ILE A 7 -11.07 6.28 -10.16
N GLU A 8 -11.12 6.89 -8.98
CA GLU A 8 -11.26 6.17 -7.71
C GLU A 8 -12.54 5.32 -7.69
N ASP A 9 -13.68 5.90 -8.06
CA ASP A 9 -14.95 5.19 -8.12
C ASP A 9 -14.91 4.01 -9.10
N LEU A 10 -14.37 4.23 -10.30
CA LEU A 10 -14.20 3.17 -11.30
C LEU A 10 -13.34 2.01 -10.80
N ILE A 11 -12.21 2.29 -10.14
CA ILE A 11 -11.33 1.24 -9.60
C ILE A 11 -12.00 0.52 -8.42
N LYS A 12 -12.68 1.25 -7.52
CA LYS A 12 -13.38 0.67 -6.36
C LYS A 12 -14.49 -0.29 -6.77
N ASN A 13 -15.25 0.07 -7.81
CA ASN A 13 -16.46 -0.65 -8.21
C ASN A 13 -16.21 -1.71 -9.30
N THR A 14 -14.99 -1.82 -9.84
CA THR A 14 -14.67 -2.89 -10.79
C THR A 14 -14.38 -4.19 -10.04
N SER A 15 -14.99 -5.30 -10.47
CA SER A 15 -14.89 -6.62 -9.82
C SER A 15 -13.51 -7.29 -9.92
N GLY A 16 -12.59 -6.73 -10.71
CA GLY A 16 -11.27 -7.29 -10.94
C GLY A 16 -10.20 -6.24 -11.21
N PRO A 17 -8.94 -6.68 -11.41
CA PRO A 17 -7.83 -5.79 -11.71
C PRO A 17 -8.04 -5.04 -13.02
N VAL A 18 -7.63 -3.78 -13.07
CA VAL A 18 -7.84 -2.87 -14.21
C VAL A 18 -6.52 -2.35 -14.75
N THR A 19 -6.49 -2.04 -16.04
CA THR A 19 -5.35 -1.33 -16.65
C THR A 19 -5.65 0.16 -16.80
N ILE A 20 -4.60 0.97 -16.96
CA ILE A 20 -4.73 2.40 -17.28
C ILE A 20 -5.55 2.61 -18.55
N LYS A 21 -5.38 1.75 -19.57
CA LYS A 21 -6.13 1.85 -20.84
C LYS A 21 -7.62 1.58 -20.62
N TYR A 22 -7.95 0.58 -19.81
CA TYR A 22 -9.34 0.29 -19.45
C TYR A 22 -10.00 1.47 -18.73
N LEU A 23 -9.31 2.04 -17.73
CA LEU A 23 -9.77 3.20 -16.97
C LEU A 23 -9.91 4.46 -17.84
N ALA A 24 -8.96 4.72 -18.73
CA ALA A 24 -9.01 5.84 -19.67
C ALA A 24 -10.24 5.75 -20.59
N ARG A 25 -10.58 4.55 -21.06
CA ARG A 25 -11.77 4.32 -21.86
C ARG A 25 -13.07 4.60 -21.07
N LEU A 26 -13.18 4.09 -19.85
CA LEU A 26 -14.39 4.28 -19.03
C LEU A 26 -14.58 5.73 -18.58
N SER A 27 -13.50 6.40 -18.17
CA SER A 27 -13.52 7.79 -17.71
C SER A 27 -13.52 8.82 -18.86
N ARG A 28 -13.49 8.37 -20.12
CA ARG A 28 -13.35 9.22 -21.32
C ARG A 28 -12.21 10.24 -21.19
N SER A 29 -11.10 9.81 -20.60
CA SER A 29 -9.94 10.64 -20.29
C SER A 29 -8.70 10.17 -21.05
N GLN A 30 -7.72 11.05 -21.21
CA GLN A 30 -6.45 10.70 -21.84
C GLN A 30 -5.66 9.71 -20.97
N LYS A 31 -4.99 8.74 -21.61
CA LYS A 31 -4.15 7.73 -20.93
C LYS A 31 -3.12 8.36 -20.00
N ALA A 32 -2.49 9.45 -20.42
CA ALA A 32 -1.48 10.18 -19.63
C ALA A 32 -2.07 10.74 -18.33
N THR A 33 -3.25 11.37 -18.39
CA THR A 33 -3.95 11.89 -17.20
C THR A 33 -4.29 10.78 -16.22
N VAL A 34 -4.85 9.67 -16.71
CA VAL A 34 -5.18 8.51 -15.86
C VAL A 34 -3.93 7.89 -15.27
N ASN A 35 -2.84 7.80 -16.04
CA ASN A 35 -1.56 7.29 -15.55
C ASN A 35 -1.00 8.13 -14.39
N CYS A 36 -1.04 9.46 -14.49
CA CYS A 36 -0.63 10.33 -13.38
C CYS A 36 -1.48 10.08 -12.13
N ILE A 37 -2.81 10.09 -12.28
CA ILE A 37 -3.74 9.87 -11.16
C ILE A 37 -3.49 8.50 -10.50
N VAL A 38 -3.34 7.43 -11.28
CA VAL A 38 -3.13 6.09 -10.74
C VAL A 38 -1.75 5.94 -10.09
N ASN A 39 -0.72 6.62 -10.60
CA ASN A 39 0.60 6.65 -9.96
C ASN A 39 0.55 7.39 -8.61
N ASP A 40 -0.15 8.53 -8.54
CA ASP A 40 -0.35 9.25 -7.28
C ASP A 40 -1.09 8.35 -6.27
N MET A 41 -2.16 7.70 -6.71
CA MET A 41 -2.91 6.74 -5.88
C MET A 41 -2.05 5.54 -5.45
N GLN A 42 -1.07 5.12 -6.26
CA GLN A 42 -0.15 4.04 -5.91
C GLN A 42 0.87 4.49 -4.87
N ASP A 43 1.40 5.70 -5.00
CA ASP A 43 2.32 6.30 -4.02
C ASP A 43 1.61 6.53 -2.67
N GLU A 44 0.29 6.80 -2.69
CA GLU A 44 -0.57 6.86 -1.50
C GLU A 44 -1.04 5.49 -0.99
N LEU A 45 -0.61 4.38 -1.61
CA LEU A 45 -1.01 3.00 -1.31
C LEU A 45 -2.52 2.72 -1.40
N LEU A 46 -3.28 3.57 -2.09
CA LEU A 46 -4.72 3.39 -2.36
C LEU A 46 -4.98 2.31 -3.41
N VAL A 47 -4.04 2.14 -4.34
CA VAL A 47 -4.02 1.05 -5.31
C VAL A 47 -2.68 0.36 -5.29
N GLU A 48 -2.66 -0.88 -5.75
CA GLU A 48 -1.42 -1.60 -5.97
C GLU A 48 -1.41 -2.23 -7.35
N CYS A 49 -0.27 -2.12 -8.03
CA CYS A 49 0.04 -2.97 -9.17
C CYS A 49 0.14 -4.41 -8.66
N ILE A 50 -0.46 -5.37 -9.34
CA ILE A 50 -0.42 -6.80 -8.94
C ILE A 50 0.33 -7.67 -9.95
N GLY A 51 0.92 -7.03 -10.95
CA GLY A 51 1.62 -7.68 -12.04
C GLY A 51 1.35 -6.96 -13.36
N LYS A 52 1.76 -7.63 -14.44
CA LYS A 52 1.59 -7.14 -15.81
C LYS A 52 0.83 -8.17 -16.63
N LEU A 53 -0.06 -7.70 -17.49
CA LEU A 53 -0.64 -8.49 -18.58
C LEU A 53 -0.14 -7.87 -19.88
N ASP A 54 0.55 -8.67 -20.68
CA ASP A 54 1.33 -8.21 -21.83
C ASP A 54 2.33 -7.11 -21.44
N GLN A 55 2.02 -5.85 -21.77
CA GLN A 55 2.82 -4.66 -21.44
C GLN A 55 2.07 -3.66 -20.54
N GLU A 56 0.88 -4.01 -20.04
CA GLU A 56 0.10 -3.15 -19.15
C GLU A 56 0.14 -3.64 -17.71
N ARG A 57 0.38 -2.72 -16.78
CA ARG A 57 0.25 -2.98 -15.34
C ARG A 57 -1.23 -3.19 -14.98
N LEU A 58 -1.47 -4.18 -14.13
CA LEU A 58 -2.79 -4.48 -13.57
C LEU A 58 -2.89 -3.88 -12.17
N TYR A 59 -3.85 -3.01 -11.95
CA TYR A 59 -4.08 -2.33 -10.69
C TYR A 59 -5.32 -2.87 -10.00
N ARG A 60 -5.28 -2.99 -8.69
CA ARG A 60 -6.46 -3.26 -7.86
C ARG A 60 -6.54 -2.26 -6.70
N PRO A 61 -7.75 -1.96 -6.19
CA PRO A 61 -7.87 -1.15 -4.99
C PRO A 61 -7.31 -1.89 -3.77
N THR A 62 -6.71 -1.14 -2.85
CA THR A 62 -6.36 -1.67 -1.52
C THR A 62 -7.49 -1.44 -0.53
N VAL A 63 -7.38 -2.02 0.67
CA VAL A 63 -8.35 -1.77 1.75
C VAL A 63 -8.37 -0.30 2.21
N LEU A 64 -7.33 0.48 1.91
CA LEU A 64 -7.28 1.91 2.22
C LEU A 64 -8.24 2.71 1.33
N LEU A 65 -8.49 2.24 0.11
CA LEU A 65 -9.39 2.87 -0.85
C LEU A 65 -10.84 2.37 -0.71
N THR A 66 -11.06 1.12 -0.27
CA THR A 66 -12.39 0.50 -0.25
C THR A 66 -13.12 0.55 1.09
N ARG A 67 -12.41 0.78 2.21
CA ARG A 67 -13.08 0.91 3.50
C ARG A 67 -13.70 2.30 3.62
N PRO A 68 -15.03 2.41 3.85
CA PRO A 68 -15.62 3.69 4.18
C PRO A 68 -14.99 4.22 5.47
N PRO A 69 -14.87 5.56 5.64
CA PRO A 69 -14.48 6.12 6.92
C PRO A 69 -15.54 5.70 7.94
N SER A 70 -15.24 4.67 8.74
CA SER A 70 -16.11 4.29 9.86
C SER A 70 -16.24 5.49 10.79
N CYS A 71 -17.40 5.69 11.44
CA CYS A 71 -17.70 6.91 12.18
C CYS A 71 -16.80 7.18 13.42
N LYS A 72 -15.88 6.26 13.77
CA LYS A 72 -14.77 6.48 14.73
C LYS A 72 -13.42 6.76 14.05
N SER A 73 -13.34 6.50 12.76
CA SER A 73 -12.22 6.71 11.85
C SER A 73 -12.53 7.78 10.79
N CYS A 74 -13.30 8.82 11.14
CA CYS A 74 -13.33 10.10 10.40
C CYS A 74 -11.97 10.81 10.56
N ARG A 75 -10.88 10.11 10.23
CA ARG A 75 -9.49 10.45 10.47
C ARG A 75 -8.75 10.12 9.18
N GLU A 76 -8.90 10.96 8.18
CA GLU A 76 -8.22 10.86 6.88
C GLU A 76 -6.67 10.93 7.01
N GLY A 77 -6.15 11.34 8.18
CA GLY A 77 -4.73 11.36 8.51
C GLY A 77 -4.22 10.17 9.35
N ILE A 78 -2.90 9.98 9.34
CA ILE A 78 -2.17 9.09 10.24
C ILE A 78 -1.90 9.84 11.54
N TRP A 79 -2.43 9.35 12.68
CA TRP A 79 -2.26 10.03 13.96
C TRP A 79 -0.98 9.61 14.69
N PRO A 80 -0.41 10.47 15.56
CA PRO A 80 0.76 10.12 16.37
C PRO A 80 0.59 8.83 17.18
N VAL A 81 -0.62 8.57 17.70
CA VAL A 81 -0.91 7.34 18.44
C VAL A 81 -0.75 6.07 17.58
N GLU A 82 -1.16 6.10 16.31
CA GLU A 82 -1.00 4.96 15.40
C GLU A 82 0.48 4.75 15.05
N ILE A 83 1.23 5.85 14.89
CA ILE A 83 2.68 5.80 14.71
C ILE A 83 3.33 5.12 15.92
N ASP A 84 2.97 5.53 17.13
CA ASP A 84 3.56 4.98 18.36
C ASP A 84 3.19 3.50 18.57
N GLU A 85 1.96 3.08 18.25
CA GLU A 85 1.55 1.68 18.25
C GLU A 85 2.40 0.83 17.31
N VAL A 86 2.62 1.31 16.09
CA VAL A 86 3.45 0.62 15.09
C VAL A 86 4.92 0.59 15.51
N ARG A 87 5.44 1.68 16.08
CA ARG A 87 6.80 1.74 16.66
C ARG A 87 7.01 0.72 17.77
N GLN A 88 6.03 0.55 18.66
CA GLN A 88 6.08 -0.44 19.73
C GLN A 88 5.97 -1.88 19.20
N LYS A 89 5.23 -2.08 18.09
CA LYS A 89 5.06 -3.38 17.43
C LYS A 89 6.32 -3.87 16.73
N ILE A 90 7.06 -2.97 16.08
CA ILE A 90 8.22 -3.31 15.26
C ILE A 90 9.47 -3.46 16.12
N LYS A 91 10.17 -4.57 15.93
CA LYS A 91 11.48 -4.85 16.51
C LYS A 91 12.50 -5.16 15.43
N TYR A 92 13.78 -5.13 15.80
CA TYR A 92 14.86 -5.70 14.99
C TYR A 92 14.43 -7.06 14.44
N GLY A 93 14.62 -7.26 13.13
CA GLY A 93 14.30 -8.49 12.45
C GLY A 93 12.83 -8.75 12.14
N SER A 94 11.93 -7.79 12.39
CA SER A 94 10.53 -7.84 11.90
C SER A 94 10.52 -7.90 10.38
N LEU A 95 9.54 -8.59 9.81
CA LEU A 95 9.41 -8.72 8.36
C LEU A 95 8.33 -7.78 7.84
N VAL A 96 8.64 -7.08 6.76
CA VAL A 96 7.75 -6.13 6.09
C VAL A 96 7.60 -6.58 4.65
N VAL A 97 6.37 -6.86 4.24
CA VAL A 97 6.06 -7.24 2.86
C VAL A 97 5.83 -5.97 2.05
N ILE A 98 6.67 -5.72 1.06
CA ILE A 98 6.64 -4.53 0.22
C ILE A 98 6.30 -4.95 -1.19
N ARG A 99 5.34 -4.27 -1.79
CA ARG A 99 5.02 -4.47 -3.21
C ARG A 99 5.63 -3.33 -4.01
N ASP A 100 6.47 -3.65 -4.98
CA ASP A 100 7.10 -2.65 -5.83
C ASP A 100 6.13 -2.08 -6.87
N ARG A 101 6.63 -1.15 -7.70
CA ARG A 101 5.83 -0.49 -8.74
C ARG A 101 5.31 -1.43 -9.82
N ASP A 102 5.96 -2.58 -10.01
CA ASP A 102 5.61 -3.58 -11.02
C ASP A 102 4.80 -4.75 -10.45
N GLY A 103 4.51 -4.73 -9.15
CA GLY A 103 3.67 -5.70 -8.47
C GLY A 103 4.44 -6.86 -7.85
N VAL A 104 5.77 -6.84 -7.87
CA VAL A 104 6.61 -7.86 -7.25
C VAL A 104 6.54 -7.70 -5.73
N LEU A 105 6.29 -8.80 -5.03
CA LEU A 105 6.31 -8.86 -3.58
C LEU A 105 7.72 -9.15 -3.09
N ASN A 106 8.28 -8.22 -2.34
CA ASN A 106 9.55 -8.34 -1.64
C ASN A 106 9.29 -8.45 -0.14
N VAL A 107 10.07 -9.28 0.54
CA VAL A 107 10.05 -9.35 2.00
C VAL A 107 11.32 -8.68 2.49
N GLU A 108 11.16 -7.55 3.16
CA GLU A 108 12.25 -6.82 3.78
C GLU A 108 12.30 -7.11 5.28
N LYS A 109 13.51 -7.05 5.84
CA LYS A 109 13.74 -7.27 7.26
C LYS A 109 14.22 -5.97 7.89
N VAL A 110 13.59 -5.60 9.00
CA VAL A 110 13.96 -4.40 9.77
C VAL A 110 15.36 -4.59 10.33
N ASP A 111 16.26 -3.68 10.00
CA ASP A 111 17.62 -3.61 10.55
C ASP A 111 17.70 -2.64 11.72
N LYS A 112 17.23 -1.39 11.57
CA LYS A 112 17.31 -0.38 12.63
C LYS A 112 16.07 0.50 12.65
N THR A 113 15.73 1.00 13.82
CA THR A 113 14.63 1.96 14.00
C THR A 113 15.19 3.29 14.47
N TYR A 114 14.86 4.35 13.76
CA TYR A 114 15.22 5.73 14.09
C TYR A 114 13.96 6.51 14.51
N PRO A 115 14.12 7.71 15.11
CA PRO A 115 12.98 8.52 15.54
C PRO A 115 11.96 8.81 14.41
N TYR A 116 12.43 8.99 13.16
CA TYR A 116 11.57 9.41 12.05
C TYR A 116 11.36 8.34 10.96
N HIS A 117 12.18 7.30 10.94
CA HIS A 117 12.11 6.26 9.92
C HIS A 117 12.60 4.89 10.43
N CYS A 118 12.23 3.84 9.72
CA CYS A 118 12.63 2.46 9.92
C CYS A 118 13.52 2.03 8.75
N HIS A 119 14.74 1.58 9.06
CA HIS A 119 15.74 1.15 8.09
C HIS A 119 15.71 -0.38 7.91
N MET A 120 15.79 -0.82 6.68
CA MET A 120 15.72 -2.22 6.27
C MET A 120 17.10 -2.76 5.90
N GLN A 121 17.28 -4.08 5.97
CA GLN A 121 18.55 -4.74 5.61
C GLN A 121 18.95 -4.56 4.14
N SER A 122 17.99 -4.25 3.27
CA SER A 122 18.20 -3.90 1.87
C SER A 122 18.93 -2.56 1.68
N GLY A 123 18.95 -1.70 2.71
CA GLY A 123 19.37 -0.30 2.63
C GLY A 123 18.21 0.69 2.44
N HIS A 124 16.97 0.23 2.20
CA HIS A 124 15.81 1.11 2.13
C HIS A 124 15.41 1.66 3.52
N SER A 125 14.80 2.84 3.53
CA SER A 125 14.24 3.45 4.74
C SER A 125 12.82 3.90 4.47
N TYR A 126 11.93 3.67 5.43
CA TYR A 126 10.52 4.05 5.37
C TYR A 126 10.17 4.93 6.56
N THR A 127 9.45 6.02 6.31
CA THR A 127 8.88 6.86 7.37
C THR A 127 7.90 6.06 8.23
N TRP A 128 7.67 6.51 9.46
CA TRP A 128 6.66 5.87 10.30
C TRP A 128 5.25 5.96 9.71
N GLY A 129 4.95 6.98 8.90
CA GLY A 129 3.68 7.07 8.17
C GLY A 129 3.51 5.92 7.17
N GLU A 130 4.53 5.65 6.35
CA GLU A 130 4.52 4.51 5.43
C GLU A 130 4.40 3.18 6.18
N MET A 131 5.11 3.04 7.32
CA MET A 131 5.02 1.84 8.16
C MET A 131 3.60 1.63 8.71
N VAL A 132 2.89 2.69 9.10
CA VAL A 132 1.47 2.59 9.51
C VAL A 132 0.60 2.12 8.35
N GLN A 133 0.83 2.62 7.13
CA GLN A 133 0.06 2.17 5.98
C GLN A 133 0.35 0.69 5.66
N PHE A 134 1.60 0.25 5.74
CA PHE A 134 1.94 -1.18 5.63
C PHE A 134 1.25 -2.01 6.72
N ASP A 135 1.15 -1.50 7.95
CA ASP A 135 0.42 -2.17 9.02
C ASP A 135 -1.07 -2.32 8.73
N ARG A 136 -1.72 -1.22 8.26
CA ARG A 136 -3.13 -1.21 7.84
C ARG A 136 -3.40 -2.19 6.69
N LEU A 137 -2.41 -2.43 5.84
CA LEU A 137 -2.43 -3.42 4.77
C LEU A 137 -2.10 -4.85 5.23
N GLY A 138 -1.82 -5.06 6.53
CA GLY A 138 -1.46 -6.36 7.09
C GLY A 138 -0.07 -6.86 6.65
N ARG A 139 0.81 -5.96 6.22
CA ARG A 139 2.11 -6.28 5.62
C ARG A 139 3.25 -6.40 6.63
N ILE A 140 3.01 -6.06 7.90
CA ILE A 140 4.00 -6.19 8.97
C ILE A 140 3.79 -7.50 9.71
N GLN A 141 4.71 -8.44 9.51
CA GLN A 141 4.71 -9.71 10.20
C GLN A 141 5.60 -9.62 11.45
N LYS A 142 5.01 -9.94 12.60
CA LYS A 142 5.79 -10.19 13.82
C LYS A 142 6.61 -11.45 13.58
N GLN A 143 7.87 -11.47 14.02
CA GLN A 143 8.55 -12.75 14.19
C GLN A 143 7.69 -13.60 15.12
N ARG A 144 7.11 -14.68 14.57
CA ARG A 144 6.66 -15.78 15.43
C ARG A 144 7.93 -16.28 16.08
N GLY A 145 8.07 -16.03 17.38
CA GLY A 145 9.12 -16.68 18.17
C GLY A 145 9.10 -18.16 17.82
N SER A 146 10.26 -18.70 17.46
CA SER A 146 10.44 -20.08 17.07
C SER A 146 9.66 -21.02 17.99
N LYS A 147 8.51 -21.48 17.51
CA LYS A 147 7.75 -22.61 18.05
C LYS A 147 7.40 -23.52 16.88
N TYR A 148 8.42 -23.89 16.11
CA TYR A 148 8.38 -25.17 15.42
C TYR A 148 9.13 -26.14 16.33
N CYS A 149 8.39 -26.78 17.23
CA CYS A 149 8.79 -28.08 17.72
C CYS A 149 8.87 -28.99 16.49
N ILE A 150 10.05 -29.55 16.26
CA ILE A 150 10.23 -30.72 15.42
C ILE A 150 9.30 -31.81 15.98
N ARG A 151 8.45 -32.35 15.12
CA ARG A 151 7.97 -33.73 15.18
C ARG A 151 7.89 -34.26 13.76
#